data_AF-A0A953T6E6-F1
#
_entry.id   AF-A0A953T6E6-F1
#
_cell.length_a   1.000
_cell.length_b   1.000
_cell.length_c   1.000
_cell.angle_alpha   90.00
_cell.angle_beta   90.00
_cell.angle_gamma   90.00
#
_symmetry.space_group_name_H-M   'P 1'
#
loop_
_entity.id
_entity.type
_entity.pdbx_description
1 polymer ?
#
loop_
_entity_poly.entity_id
_entity_poly.type
_entity_poly.pdbx_seq_one_letter_code
_entity_poly.pdbx_strand_id
1 'polypeptide(L)'
;MTKQKGFTLIELLVVIAVIAILASVVFVNLRGAQESARDARITVAVGQVRSIAELINARAPSATPGYQGLCTGTALNTAGNTDLSAITADITASCTSAHCTATPIACHATTSAYCVSSRLNEANQFWCVRSDGRSGRATTACTATAACTIP
;
A
#
# COMPACT_ATOMS: atom_id res chain seq x y z
N MET A 1 24.83 -61.07 -0.08
CA MET A 1 25.38 -59.89 0.62
C MET A 1 25.15 -58.66 -0.24
N THR A 2 24.18 -57.83 0.11
CA THR A 2 23.89 -56.58 -0.62
C THR A 2 24.91 -55.52 -0.23
N LYS A 3 25.77 -55.12 -1.17
CA LYS A 3 26.70 -53.99 -0.98
C LYS A 3 25.88 -52.71 -0.85
N GLN A 4 25.86 -52.12 0.35
CA GLN A 4 25.34 -50.77 0.52
C GLN A 4 26.35 -49.78 -0.08
N LYS A 5 25.93 -49.06 -1.13
CA LYS A 5 26.71 -47.95 -1.68
C LYS A 5 26.55 -46.76 -0.73
N GLY A 6 27.65 -46.32 -0.12
CA GLY A 6 27.70 -45.08 0.66
C GLY A 6 27.69 -43.86 -0.26
N PHE A 7 27.04 -42.79 0.18
CA PHE A 7 27.08 -41.49 -0.48
C PHE A 7 28.48 -40.88 -0.29
N THR A 8 29.09 -40.37 -1.36
CA THR A 8 30.42 -39.77 -1.25
C THR A 8 30.33 -38.32 -0.74
N LEU A 9 31.36 -37.88 -0.02
CA LEU A 9 31.45 -36.49 0.45
C LEU A 9 31.45 -35.48 -0.71
N ILE A 10 32.03 -35.86 -1.86
CA ILE A 10 32.04 -35.00 -3.05
C ILE A 10 30.66 -34.87 -3.68
N GLU A 11 29.84 -35.93 -3.69
CA GLU A 11 28.45 -35.86 -4.16
C GLU A 11 27.64 -34.92 -3.27
N LEU A 12 27.84 -34.98 -1.95
CA LEU A 12 27.12 -34.09 -1.03
C LEU A 12 27.56 -32.63 -1.19
N LEU A 13 28.85 -32.40 -1.46
CA LEU A 13 29.42 -31.07 -1.68
C LEU A 13 28.91 -30.43 -3.00
N VAL A 14 28.82 -31.20 -4.08
CA VAL A 14 28.27 -30.70 -5.36
C VAL A 14 26.79 -30.34 -5.22
N VAL A 15 26.01 -31.14 -4.50
CA VAL A 15 24.57 -30.89 -4.33
C VAL A 15 24.31 -29.58 -3.59
N ILE A 16 25.03 -29.31 -2.49
CA ILE A 16 24.86 -28.04 -1.78
C ILE A 16 25.30 -26.84 -2.64
N ALA A 17 26.33 -27.01 -3.48
CA ALA A 17 26.80 -25.96 -4.39
C ALA A 17 25.74 -25.63 -5.46
N VAL A 18 25.10 -26.65 -6.04
CA VAL A 18 24.02 -26.46 -7.03
C VAL A 18 22.78 -25.83 -6.38
N ILE A 19 22.37 -26.29 -5.18
CA ILE A 19 21.24 -25.70 -4.46
C ILE A 19 21.50 -24.23 -4.14
N ALA A 20 22.73 -23.85 -3.74
CA ALA A 20 23.08 -22.47 -3.47
C ALA A 20 22.92 -21.56 -4.70
N ILE A 21 23.36 -22.03 -5.88
CA ILE A 21 23.23 -21.27 -7.13
C ILE A 21 21.75 -21.11 -7.50
N LEU A 22 20.97 -22.20 -7.48
CA LEU A 22 19.55 -22.15 -7.83
C LEU A 22 18.74 -21.28 -6.86
N ALA A 23 19.03 -21.36 -5.56
CA ALA A 23 18.37 -20.55 -4.54
C ALA A 23 18.58 -19.04 -4.75
N SER A 24 19.77 -18.62 -5.20
CA SER A 24 20.07 -17.20 -5.44
C SER A 24 19.18 -16.57 -6.51
N VAL A 25 18.92 -17.30 -7.61
CA VAL A 25 18.10 -16.82 -8.74
C VAL A 25 16.63 -16.72 -8.34
N VAL A 26 16.12 -17.71 -7.59
CA VAL A 26 14.73 -17.73 -7.12
C VAL A 26 14.46 -16.58 -6.14
N PHE A 27 15.41 -16.26 -5.28
CA PHE A 27 15.25 -15.23 -4.25
C PHE A 27 15.08 -13.81 -4.82
N VAL A 28 15.77 -13.47 -5.91
CA VAL A 28 15.64 -12.16 -6.57
C VAL A 28 14.23 -11.98 -7.16
N ASN A 29 13.70 -13.02 -7.80
CA ASN A 29 12.36 -12.99 -8.39
C ASN A 29 11.24 -12.87 -7.35
N LEU A 30 11.40 -13.52 -6.19
CA LEU A 30 10.41 -13.46 -5.10
C LEU A 30 10.30 -12.07 -4.46
N ARG A 31 11.39 -11.30 -4.39
CA ARG A 31 11.37 -9.94 -3.82
C ARG A 31 10.48 -8.99 -4.63
N GLY A 32 10.65 -8.95 -5.95
CA GLY A 32 9.81 -8.10 -6.82
C GLY A 32 8.34 -8.51 -6.80
N ALA A 33 8.05 -9.82 -6.79
CA ALA A 33 6.68 -10.32 -6.69
C ALA A 33 6.01 -9.90 -5.35
N GLN A 34 6.72 -10.00 -4.23
CA GLN A 34 6.21 -9.59 -2.92
C GLN A 34 5.94 -8.08 -2.86
N GLU A 35 6.81 -7.26 -3.45
CA GLU A 35 6.63 -5.82 -3.53
C GLU A 35 5.39 -5.45 -4.35
N SER A 36 5.22 -6.06 -5.53
CA SER A 36 4.03 -5.85 -6.36
C SER A 36 2.73 -6.27 -5.65
N ALA A 37 2.76 -7.36 -4.86
CA ALA A 37 1.61 -7.82 -4.08
C ALA A 37 1.25 -6.84 -2.95
N ARG A 38 2.25 -6.21 -2.33
CA ARG A 38 2.04 -5.16 -1.33
C ARG A 38 1.45 -3.90 -1.95
N ASP A 39 1.93 -3.48 -3.12
CA ASP A 39 1.39 -2.34 -3.85
C ASP A 39 -0.07 -2.57 -4.28
N ALA A 40 -0.41 -3.80 -4.69
CA ALA A 40 -1.78 -4.20 -4.98
C ALA A 40 -2.68 -4.10 -3.74
N ARG A 41 -2.20 -4.53 -2.56
CA ARG A 41 -2.94 -4.36 -1.29
C ARG A 41 -3.19 -2.90 -0.96
N ILE A 42 -2.15 -2.05 -1.07
CA ILE A 42 -2.27 -0.60 -0.86
C ILE A 42 -3.34 -0.02 -1.79
N THR A 43 -3.31 -0.40 -3.06
CA THR A 43 -4.28 0.06 -4.07
C THR A 43 -5.73 -0.28 -3.68
N VAL A 44 -5.97 -1.51 -3.22
CA VAL A 44 -7.29 -1.96 -2.74
C VAL A 44 -7.70 -1.21 -1.48
N ALA A 45 -6.80 -1.08 -0.50
CA ALA A 45 -7.06 -0.40 0.77
C ALA A 45 -7.44 1.08 0.57
N VAL A 46 -6.70 1.81 -0.28
CA VAL A 46 -7.05 3.20 -0.61
C VAL A 46 -8.35 3.28 -1.41
N GLY A 47 -8.64 2.29 -2.27
CA GLY A 47 -9.90 2.20 -3.00
C GLY A 47 -11.14 2.12 -2.09
N GLN A 48 -11.04 1.43 -0.95
CA GLN A 48 -12.12 1.32 0.05
C GLN A 48 -12.46 2.67 0.70
N VAL A 49 -11.51 3.62 0.71
CA VAL A 49 -11.75 4.96 1.26
C VAL A 49 -12.87 5.68 0.51
N ARG A 50 -13.10 5.38 -0.78
CA ARG A 50 -14.22 5.97 -1.53
C ARG A 50 -15.57 5.68 -0.89
N SER A 51 -15.86 4.42 -0.58
CA SER A 51 -17.13 4.06 0.06
C SER A 51 -17.30 4.70 1.44
N ILE A 52 -16.20 4.83 2.18
CA ILE A 52 -16.23 5.47 3.51
C ILE A 52 -16.43 6.98 3.38
N ALA A 53 -15.80 7.62 2.37
CA ALA A 53 -15.97 9.04 2.11
C ALA A 53 -17.43 9.39 1.78
N GLU A 54 -18.10 8.57 0.97
CA GLU A 54 -19.54 8.74 0.70
C GLU A 54 -20.40 8.54 1.94
N LEU A 55 -20.06 7.57 2.80
CA LEU A 55 -20.75 7.35 4.07
C LEU A 55 -20.57 8.53 5.03
N ILE A 56 -19.38 9.13 5.09
CA ILE A 56 -19.09 10.32 5.88
C ILE A 56 -19.89 11.50 5.36
N ASN A 57 -19.93 11.70 4.04
CA ASN A 57 -20.73 12.76 3.41
C ASN A 57 -22.23 12.58 3.71
N ALA A 58 -22.75 11.37 3.61
CA ALA A 58 -24.16 11.06 3.90
C ALA A 58 -24.54 11.23 5.39
N ARG A 59 -23.58 11.08 6.30
CA ARG A 59 -23.77 11.24 7.75
C ARG A 59 -23.28 12.59 8.28
N ALA A 60 -22.84 13.49 7.39
CA ALA A 60 -22.23 14.74 7.78
C ALA A 60 -23.22 15.62 8.55
N PRO A 61 -22.90 16.05 9.78
CA PRO A 61 -23.74 16.99 10.50
C PRO A 61 -23.71 18.36 9.79
N SER A 62 -24.74 19.17 9.99
CA SER A 62 -24.85 20.51 9.40
C SER A 62 -23.70 21.46 9.80
N ALA A 63 -23.02 21.21 10.91
CA ALA A 63 -21.82 21.95 11.34
C ALA A 63 -20.54 21.59 10.55
N THR A 64 -20.49 20.40 9.93
CA THR A 64 -19.33 19.90 9.20
C THR A 64 -19.77 19.22 7.90
N PRO A 65 -20.36 19.97 6.95
CA PRO A 65 -20.96 19.39 5.75
C PRO A 65 -19.90 18.78 4.83
N GLY A 66 -20.30 17.77 4.06
CA GLY A 66 -19.46 17.20 3.02
C GLY A 66 -18.45 16.18 3.55
N TYR A 67 -17.24 16.20 2.97
CA TYR A 67 -16.19 15.22 3.26
C TYR A 67 -15.25 15.65 4.40
N GLN A 68 -15.48 16.78 5.06
CA GLN A 68 -14.54 17.30 6.06
C GLN A 68 -14.27 16.34 7.23
N GLY A 69 -15.19 15.43 7.55
CA GLY A 69 -14.98 14.38 8.54
C GLY A 69 -14.00 13.27 8.12
N LEU A 70 -13.58 13.21 6.85
CA LEU A 70 -12.72 12.14 6.32
C LEU A 70 -11.26 12.27 6.76
N CYS A 71 -10.76 13.49 6.94
CA CYS A 71 -9.37 13.75 7.26
C CYS A 71 -9.25 14.52 8.58
N THR A 72 -8.18 14.25 9.32
CA THR A 72 -7.72 15.06 10.46
C THR A 72 -6.32 15.57 10.14
N GLY A 73 -6.22 16.86 9.81
CA GLY A 73 -4.98 17.43 9.25
C GLY A 73 -4.69 16.80 7.88
N THR A 74 -3.51 16.19 7.73
CA THR A 74 -3.08 15.50 6.50
C THR A 74 -3.27 13.98 6.55
N ALA A 75 -3.84 13.43 7.63
CA ALA A 75 -4.07 12.00 7.80
C ALA A 75 -5.57 11.66 7.71
N LEU A 76 -5.90 10.38 7.49
CA LEU A 76 -7.28 9.90 7.60
C LEU A 76 -7.77 10.08 9.04
N ASN A 77 -9.04 10.46 9.19
CA ASN A 77 -9.68 10.59 10.50
C ASN A 77 -10.01 9.22 11.07
N THR A 78 -9.09 8.64 11.83
CA THR A 78 -9.28 7.34 12.49
C THR A 78 -10.05 7.45 13.81
N ALA A 79 -10.29 8.67 14.31
CA ALA A 79 -10.98 8.88 15.57
C ALA A 79 -12.47 8.52 15.42
N GLY A 80 -12.85 7.36 15.96
CA GLY A 80 -14.23 6.87 15.91
C GLY A 80 -14.62 6.19 14.59
N ASN A 81 -13.67 5.97 13.67
CA ASN A 81 -13.89 5.21 12.43
C ASN A 81 -12.93 4.02 12.36
N THR A 82 -13.44 2.85 12.78
CA THR A 82 -12.66 1.60 12.82
C THR A 82 -12.20 1.17 11.43
N ASP A 83 -12.98 1.45 10.39
CA ASP A 83 -12.63 1.07 9.01
C ASP A 83 -11.45 1.88 8.49
N LEU A 84 -11.43 3.20 8.74
CA LEU A 84 -10.28 4.05 8.42
C LEU A 84 -9.04 3.67 9.22
N SER A 85 -9.21 3.22 10.47
CA SER A 85 -8.10 2.73 11.29
C SER A 85 -7.50 1.43 10.72
N ALA A 86 -8.36 0.50 10.26
CA ALA A 86 -7.93 -0.75 9.64
C ALA A 86 -7.21 -0.51 8.31
N ILE A 87 -7.74 0.39 7.47
CA ILE A 87 -7.10 0.79 6.20
C ILE A 87 -5.73 1.42 6.46
N THR A 88 -5.65 2.34 7.44
CA THR A 88 -4.38 2.99 7.80
C THR A 88 -3.35 1.97 8.29
N ALA A 89 -3.78 0.99 9.10
CA ALA A 89 -2.91 -0.08 9.59
C ALA A 89 -2.44 -1.01 8.45
N ASP A 90 -3.33 -1.43 7.54
CA ASP A 90 -2.99 -2.32 6.43
C ASP A 90 -2.02 -1.65 5.44
N ILE A 91 -2.23 -0.38 5.12
CA ILE A 91 -1.32 0.42 4.29
C ILE A 91 0.04 0.55 4.97
N THR A 92 0.07 0.86 6.28
CA THR A 92 1.32 1.01 7.02
C THR A 92 2.09 -0.31 7.10
N ALA A 93 1.40 -1.45 7.23
CA ALA A 93 2.01 -2.77 7.23
C ALA A 93 2.50 -3.21 5.83
N SER A 94 1.79 -2.80 4.77
CA SER A 94 2.13 -3.13 3.39
C SER A 94 3.23 -2.23 2.81
N CYS A 95 3.41 -1.03 3.36
CA CYS A 95 4.44 -0.08 2.96
C CYS A 95 5.74 -0.36 3.74
N THR A 96 6.59 -1.21 3.20
CA THR A 96 7.82 -1.68 3.88
C THR A 96 9.10 -0.98 3.43
N SER A 97 9.00 -0.09 2.43
CA SER A 97 10.15 0.59 1.84
C SER A 97 10.63 1.76 2.71
N ALA A 98 11.90 2.16 2.54
CA ALA A 98 12.48 3.35 3.21
C ALA A 98 11.70 4.65 2.91
N HIS A 99 10.89 4.62 1.86
CA HIS A 99 10.00 5.68 1.43
C HIS A 99 8.77 5.85 2.34
N CYS A 100 8.42 4.92 3.21
CA CYS A 100 7.16 4.96 3.99
C CYS A 100 7.24 5.73 5.32
N THR A 101 8.35 6.41 5.61
CA THR A 101 8.75 6.82 6.97
C THR A 101 8.13 8.10 7.55
N ALA A 102 7.45 8.95 6.76
CA ALA A 102 6.95 10.24 7.26
C ALA A 102 5.41 10.36 7.37
N THR A 103 4.66 9.51 6.67
CA THR A 103 3.19 9.33 6.70
C THR A 103 2.86 8.62 5.38
N PRO A 104 2.55 7.31 5.37
CA PRO A 104 2.33 6.58 4.12
C PRO A 104 1.03 6.98 3.42
N ILE A 105 0.21 7.82 4.07
CA ILE A 105 -1.08 8.30 3.59
C ILE A 105 -1.13 9.83 3.74
N ALA A 106 -1.55 10.51 2.68
CA ALA A 106 -1.98 11.89 2.70
C ALA A 106 -3.48 11.97 2.39
N CYS A 107 -4.20 12.73 3.20
CA CYS A 107 -5.64 12.93 3.12
C CYS A 107 -5.92 14.42 3.11
N HIS A 108 -6.70 14.86 2.12
CA HIS A 108 -7.25 16.21 2.08
C HIS A 108 -8.74 16.13 1.74
N ALA A 109 -9.56 16.78 2.55
CA ALA A 109 -11.00 16.82 2.34
C ALA A 109 -11.56 18.22 2.61
N THR A 110 -12.53 18.60 1.79
CA THR A 110 -13.28 19.85 1.85
C THR A 110 -14.77 19.53 1.84
N THR A 111 -15.62 20.55 1.82
CA THR A 111 -17.07 20.38 1.77
C THR A 111 -17.56 19.74 0.46
N SER A 112 -16.83 19.90 -0.64
CA SER A 112 -17.26 19.44 -1.97
C SER A 112 -16.32 18.43 -2.63
N ALA A 113 -15.08 18.29 -2.16
CA ALA A 113 -14.09 17.43 -2.76
C ALA A 113 -13.17 16.77 -1.73
N TYR A 114 -12.66 15.59 -2.06
CA TYR A 114 -11.62 14.91 -1.29
C TYR A 114 -10.56 14.29 -2.21
N CYS A 115 -9.37 14.11 -1.65
CA CYS A 115 -8.25 13.41 -2.25
C CYS A 115 -7.55 12.61 -1.16
N VAL A 116 -7.38 11.31 -1.39
CA VAL A 116 -6.58 10.44 -0.53
C VAL A 116 -5.53 9.75 -1.38
N SER A 117 -4.29 9.83 -0.95
CA SER A 117 -3.15 9.20 -1.63
C SER A 117 -2.34 8.38 -0.66
N SER A 118 -1.90 7.19 -1.08
CA SER A 118 -0.91 6.42 -0.36
C SER A 118 0.36 6.23 -1.17
N ARG A 119 1.49 6.13 -0.49
CA ARG A 119 2.79 5.87 -1.11
C ARG A 119 2.93 4.38 -1.45
N LEU A 120 3.38 4.06 -2.66
CA LEU A 120 3.76 2.70 -3.04
C LEU A 120 5.17 2.39 -2.56
N ASN A 121 5.55 1.10 -2.63
CA ASN A 121 6.90 0.68 -2.30
C ASN A 121 7.93 1.17 -3.34
N GLU A 122 7.47 1.47 -4.56
CA GLU A 122 8.25 2.14 -5.60
C GLU A 122 8.53 3.63 -5.28
N ALA A 123 9.75 4.09 -5.59
CA ALA A 123 10.17 5.45 -5.30
C ALA A 123 9.30 6.50 -6.03
N ASN A 124 8.86 7.51 -5.28
CA ASN A 124 8.05 8.65 -5.79
C ASN A 124 6.75 8.26 -6.52
N GLN A 125 6.23 7.06 -6.26
CA GLN A 125 4.93 6.65 -6.76
C GLN A 125 3.88 6.66 -5.66
N PHE A 126 2.71 7.18 -5.99
CA PHE A 126 1.54 7.25 -5.13
C PHE A 126 0.34 6.65 -5.84
N TRP A 127 -0.53 5.99 -5.09
CA TRP A 127 -1.87 5.64 -5.55
C TRP A 127 -2.85 6.65 -4.99
N CYS A 128 -3.63 7.28 -5.86
CA CYS A 128 -4.55 8.33 -5.48
C CYS A 128 -6.00 7.95 -5.78
N VAL A 129 -6.89 8.39 -4.91
CA VAL A 129 -8.35 8.29 -5.07
C VAL A 129 -8.94 9.67 -4.81
N ARG A 130 -9.79 10.10 -5.73
CA ARG A 130 -10.43 11.42 -5.71
C ARG A 130 -11.96 11.29 -5.69
N SER A 131 -12.62 12.37 -5.28
CA SER A 131 -14.08 12.52 -5.26
C SER A 131 -14.73 12.57 -6.65
N ASP A 132 -13.95 12.79 -7.72
CA ASP A 132 -14.42 12.77 -9.11
C ASP A 132 -14.53 11.33 -9.69
N GLY A 133 -14.29 10.32 -8.86
CA GLY A 133 -14.29 8.92 -9.28
C GLY A 133 -12.99 8.46 -9.93
N ARG A 134 -12.01 9.35 -10.14
CA ARG A 134 -10.70 8.97 -10.70
C ARG A 134 -9.84 8.34 -9.61
N SER A 135 -9.16 7.27 -10.00
CA SER A 135 -8.13 6.64 -9.19
C SER A 135 -7.01 6.14 -10.08
N GLY A 136 -5.77 6.30 -9.65
CA GLY A 136 -4.63 5.94 -10.48
C GLY A 136 -3.30 6.22 -9.80
N ARG A 137 -2.22 5.82 -10.50
CA ARG A 137 -0.86 6.15 -10.12
C ARG A 137 -0.61 7.64 -10.33
N ALA A 138 0.21 8.21 -9.47
CA ALA A 138 0.64 9.59 -9.56
C ALA A 138 2.03 9.78 -8.95
N THR A 139 2.67 10.88 -9.30
CA THR A 139 4.02 11.25 -8.82
C THR A 139 4.00 12.23 -7.66
N THR A 140 2.82 12.72 -7.29
CA THR A 140 2.63 13.75 -6.27
C THR A 140 1.50 13.32 -5.34
N ALA A 141 1.73 13.43 -4.04
CA ALA A 141 0.72 13.16 -3.03
C ALA A 141 -0.46 14.14 -3.15
N CYS A 142 -1.60 13.78 -2.56
CA CYS A 142 -2.72 14.70 -2.42
C CYS A 142 -2.30 15.98 -1.69
N THR A 143 -2.75 17.11 -2.21
CA THR A 143 -2.57 18.45 -1.62
C THR A 143 -3.92 19.12 -1.42
N ALA A 144 -3.95 20.28 -0.74
CA ALA A 144 -5.16 20.99 -0.33
C ALA A 144 -6.16 21.31 -1.46
N THR A 145 -5.72 21.32 -2.73
CA THR A 145 -6.54 21.62 -3.92
C THR A 145 -7.05 20.39 -4.69
N ALA A 146 -7.15 19.23 -4.03
CA ALA A 146 -7.67 17.96 -4.61
C ALA A 146 -6.86 17.39 -5.80
N ALA A 147 -5.67 17.93 -6.07
CA ALA A 147 -4.87 17.56 -7.23
C ALA A 147 -3.79 16.55 -6.84
N CYS A 148 -4.16 15.28 -6.76
CA CYS A 148 -3.23 14.26 -7.20
C CYS A 148 -3.36 14.17 -8.74
N THR A 149 -2.32 14.56 -9.47
CA THR A 149 -2.28 14.54 -10.93
C THR A 149 -2.09 13.12 -11.41
N ILE A 150 -3.19 12.50 -11.82
CA ILE A 150 -3.20 11.20 -12.50
C ILE A 150 -2.98 11.52 -13.99
N PRO A 151 -1.90 11.02 -14.62
CA PRO A 151 -1.67 11.21 -16.06
C PRO A 151 -2.77 10.58 -16.92
#